data_AF-A0AAE3V9B6-F1
#
_entry.id   AF-A0AAE3V9B6-F1
#
_cell.length_a   1.000
_cell.length_b   1.000
_cell.length_c   1.000
_cell.angle_alpha   90.00
_cell.angle_beta   90.00
_cell.angle_gamma   90.00
#
_symmetry.space_group_name_H-M   'P 1'
#
loop_
_entity.id
_entity.type
_entity.pdbx_description
1 polymer ?
#
loop_
_entity_poly.entity_id
_entity_poly.type
_entity_poly.pdbx_seq_one_letter_code
_entity_poly.pdbx_strand_id
1 'polypeptide(L)'
;MKFDITPYISMKPSDVRALIRSGKIDFPTAGMCQGYAQANLVILPPEYAADFETYTRYNPFPCPVLEIEAPHRHHPCARTYVYHRHPEC
;
A
#
# COMPACT_ATOMS: atom_id res chain seq x y z
N MET A 1 18.68 -2.80 14.08
CA MET A 1 17.57 -3.01 15.04
C MET A 1 16.58 -3.98 14.41
N LYS A 2 16.17 -5.01 15.14
CA LYS A 2 15.17 -5.98 14.66
C LYS A 2 13.85 -5.63 15.35
N PHE A 3 12.86 -5.18 14.60
CA PHE A 3 11.53 -4.93 15.12
C PHE A 3 10.87 -6.28 15.45
N ASP A 4 10.23 -6.39 16.62
CA ASP A 4 9.50 -7.61 16.95
C ASP A 4 8.11 -7.58 16.31
N ILE A 5 7.97 -8.33 15.22
CA ILE A 5 6.70 -8.49 14.51
C ILE A 5 5.87 -9.68 15.02
N THR A 6 6.41 -10.52 15.90
CA THR A 6 5.80 -11.78 16.35
C THR A 6 4.35 -11.62 16.82
N PRO A 7 3.98 -10.57 17.57
CA PRO A 7 2.61 -10.37 18.00
C PRO A 7 1.60 -10.16 16.86
N TYR A 8 2.08 -9.71 15.69
CA TYR A 8 1.24 -9.24 14.59
C TYR A 8 1.17 -10.20 13.40
N ILE A 9 1.92 -11.31 13.43
CA ILE A 9 2.01 -12.27 12.31
C ILE A 9 0.63 -12.85 11.97
N SER A 10 -0.13 -13.29 12.97
CA SER A 10 -1.44 -13.94 12.78
C SER A 10 -2.64 -13.02 13.00
N MET A 11 -2.41 -11.72 13.21
CA MET A 11 -3.49 -10.75 13.41
C MET A 11 -4.23 -10.45 12.11
N LYS A 12 -5.51 -10.08 12.22
CA LYS A 12 -6.30 -9.64 11.07
C LYS A 12 -5.83 -8.26 10.62
N PRO A 13 -5.87 -7.95 9.31
CA PRO A 13 -5.50 -6.63 8.79
C PRO A 13 -6.28 -5.47 9.42
N SER A 14 -7.54 -5.67 9.80
CA SER A 14 -8.35 -4.66 10.50
C SER A 14 -7.71 -4.22 11.81
N ASP A 15 -7.18 -5.18 12.57
CA ASP A 15 -6.71 -4.97 13.93
C ASP A 15 -5.34 -4.30 13.90
N VAL A 16 -4.45 -4.76 13.01
CA VAL A 16 -3.15 -4.13 12.77
C VAL A 16 -3.32 -2.69 12.28
N ARG A 17 -4.23 -2.43 11.33
CA ARG A 17 -4.52 -1.05 10.89
C ARG A 17 -5.05 -0.17 12.02
N ALA A 18 -5.82 -0.70 12.96
CA ALA A 18 -6.28 0.05 14.13
C ALA A 18 -5.11 0.43 15.05
N LEU A 19 -4.18 -0.50 15.28
CA LEU A 19 -2.97 -0.24 16.08
C LEU A 19 -2.07 0.81 15.45
N ILE A 20 -1.84 0.75 14.14
CA ILE A 20 -1.11 1.77 13.37
C ILE A 20 -1.80 3.13 13.51
N ARG A 21 -3.12 3.19 13.34
CA ARG A 21 -3.90 4.43 13.49
C ARG A 21 -3.81 5.03 14.90
N SER A 22 -3.64 4.19 15.92
CA SER A 22 -3.44 4.60 17.30
C SER A 22 -1.98 4.96 17.65
N GLY A 23 -1.05 4.84 16.70
CA GLY A 23 0.37 5.12 16.90
C GLY A 23 1.13 4.06 17.71
N LYS A 24 0.55 2.87 17.94
CA LYS A 24 1.22 1.78 18.69
C LYS A 24 2.21 0.98 17.85
N ILE A 25 2.03 1.02 16.53
CA ILE A 25 2.95 0.45 15.55
C ILE A 25 3.42 1.62 14.69
N ASP A 26 4.71 1.93 14.80
CA ASP A 26 5.39 3.03 14.11
C ASP A 26 6.62 2.54 13.30
N PHE A 27 6.70 1.23 13.08
CA PHE A 27 7.79 0.55 12.39
C PHE A 27 7.29 -0.28 11.19
N PRO A 28 8.18 -0.84 10.34
CA PRO A 28 7.79 -1.55 9.12
C PRO A 28 6.81 -2.71 9.34
N THR A 29 5.84 -2.84 8.43
CA THR A 29 4.75 -3.84 8.50
C THR A 29 5.07 -5.17 7.82
N ALA A 30 6.29 -5.36 7.32
CA ALA A 30 6.67 -6.57 6.59
C ALA A 30 6.50 -7.82 7.46
N GLY A 31 5.79 -8.82 6.95
CA GLY A 31 5.53 -10.07 7.67
C GLY A 31 4.36 -10.03 8.67
N MET A 32 3.69 -8.89 8.85
CA MET A 32 2.43 -8.82 9.61
C MET A 32 1.27 -9.41 8.77
N CYS A 33 0.22 -9.90 9.43
CA CYS A 33 -1.00 -10.40 8.77
C CYS A 33 -0.72 -11.49 7.71
N GLN A 34 0.01 -12.54 8.08
CA GLN A 34 0.33 -13.66 7.20
C GLN A 34 -0.95 -14.26 6.57
N GLY A 35 -0.89 -14.50 5.26
CA GLY A 35 -2.02 -14.98 4.47
C GLY A 35 -2.88 -13.87 3.84
N TYR A 36 -2.60 -12.60 4.14
CA TYR A 36 -3.23 -11.47 3.48
C TYR A 36 -2.27 -10.78 2.51
N ALA A 37 -2.80 -10.32 1.38
CA ALA A 37 -2.03 -9.52 0.43
C ALA A 37 -1.70 -8.16 1.04
N GLN A 38 -0.42 -7.77 0.95
CA GLN A 38 0.01 -6.41 1.26
C GLN A 38 0.20 -5.65 -0.05
N ALA A 39 -0.36 -4.44 -0.10
CA ALA A 39 -0.24 -3.56 -1.25
C ALA A 39 0.52 -2.30 -0.87
N ASN A 40 1.13 -1.68 -1.88
CA ASN A 40 1.64 -0.33 -1.81
C ASN A 40 0.58 0.64 -2.36
N LEU A 41 0.63 1.87 -1.88
CA LEU A 41 -0.31 2.93 -2.20
C LEU A 41 0.45 4.16 -2.66
N VAL A 42 0.05 4.75 -3.79
CA VAL A 42 0.58 6.01 -4.31
C VAL A 42 -0.59 6.94 -4.62
N ILE A 43 -0.56 8.16 -4.08
CA ILE A 43 -1.56 9.19 -4.32
C ILE A 43 -0.85 10.34 -5.03
N LEU A 44 -1.25 10.64 -6.26
CA LEU A 44 -0.59 11.63 -7.11
C LEU A 44 -1.55 12.76 -7.53
N PRO A 45 -1.08 14.01 -7.58
CA PRO A 45 -1.77 15.10 -8.25
C PRO A 45 -2.16 14.75 -9.70
N PRO A 46 -3.23 15.33 -10.23
CA PRO A 46 -3.77 14.95 -11.53
C PRO A 46 -2.81 15.24 -12.68
N GLU A 47 -1.91 16.22 -12.54
CA GLU A 47 -0.86 16.53 -13.52
C GLU A 47 0.12 15.37 -13.75
N TYR A 48 0.32 14.49 -12.76
CA TYR A 48 1.24 13.34 -12.87
C TYR A 48 0.53 12.01 -13.14
N ALA A 49 -0.80 11.99 -13.02
CA ALA A 49 -1.58 10.76 -13.08
C ALA A 49 -1.47 10.04 -14.44
N ALA A 50 -1.51 10.80 -15.54
CA ALA A 50 -1.44 10.23 -16.90
C ALA A 50 -0.05 9.62 -17.19
N ASP A 51 1.01 10.30 -16.77
CA ASP A 51 2.39 9.82 -16.94
C ASP A 51 2.63 8.57 -16.09
N PHE A 52 2.13 8.55 -14.85
CA PHE A 52 2.26 7.40 -13.97
C PHE A 52 1.46 6.19 -14.47
N GLU A 53 0.26 6.38 -15.00
CA GLU A 53 -0.49 5.29 -15.65
C GLU A 53 0.29 4.68 -16.82
N THR A 54 0.87 5.55 -17.65
CA THR A 54 1.68 5.10 -18.78
C THR A 54 2.91 4.34 -18.29
N TYR A 55 3.60 4.86 -17.27
CA TYR A 55 4.75 4.20 -16.65
C TYR A 55 4.40 2.81 -16.10
N THR A 56 3.29 2.67 -15.37
CA THR A 56 2.87 1.37 -14.81
C THR A 56 2.49 0.36 -15.89
N ARG A 57 1.90 0.80 -17.01
CA ARG A 57 1.60 -0.06 -18.16
C ARG A 57 2.87 -0.60 -18.84
N TYR A 58 3.91 0.23 -18.95
CA TYR A 58 5.20 -0.21 -19.49
C TYR A 58 6.00 -1.09 -18.53
N ASN A 59 5.70 -1.02 -17.23
CA ASN A 59 6.45 -1.69 -16.18
C ASN A 59 5.55 -2.60 -15.30
N PRO A 60 4.86 -3.60 -15.88
CA PRO A 60 3.85 -4.38 -15.16
C PRO A 60 4.45 -5.29 -14.07
N PHE A 61 5.71 -5.71 -14.20
CA PHE A 61 6.41 -6.53 -13.21
C PHE A 61 6.78 -5.75 -11.94
N PRO A 62 7.50 -4.60 -12.03
CA PRO A 62 7.80 -3.80 -10.84
C PRO A 62 6.60 -2.97 -10.35
N CYS A 63 5.60 -2.71 -11.20
CA CYS A 63 4.38 -1.96 -10.84
C CYS A 63 3.10 -2.75 -11.17
N PRO A 64 2.83 -3.84 -10.44
CA PRO A 64 1.62 -4.65 -10.65
C PRO A 64 0.40 -3.93 -10.06
N VAL A 65 -0.18 -3.01 -10.83
CA VAL A 65 -1.36 -2.24 -10.41
C VAL A 65 -2.54 -3.18 -10.18
N LEU A 66 -3.11 -3.10 -8.97
CA LEU A 66 -4.30 -3.82 -8.54
C LEU A 66 -5.56 -3.00 -8.78
N GLU A 67 -5.51 -1.70 -8.46
CA GLU A 67 -6.67 -0.81 -8.50
C GLU A 67 -6.24 0.63 -8.76
N ILE A 68 -7.07 1.37 -9.51
CA ILE A 68 -6.91 2.80 -9.76
C ILE A 68 -8.22 3.48 -9.35
N GLU A 69 -8.14 4.29 -8.31
CA GLU A 69 -9.28 5.01 -7.76
C GLU A 69 -9.36 6.43 -8.30
N ALA A 70 -10.58 6.86 -8.62
CA ALA A 70 -10.87 8.22 -9.01
C ALA A 70 -10.69 9.20 -7.82
N PRO A 71 -10.54 10.51 -8.09
CA PRO A 71 -10.49 11.50 -7.03
C PRO A 71 -11.73 11.43 -6.13
N HIS A 72 -11.51 11.51 -4.81
CA HIS A 72 -12.56 11.34 -3.79
C HIS A 72 -12.46 12.43 -2.74
N ARG A 73 -13.42 12.48 -1.81
CA ARG A 73 -13.61 13.62 -0.87
C ARG A 73 -12.34 14.08 -0.13
N HIS A 74 -11.46 13.16 0.27
CA HIS A 74 -10.22 13.50 0.98
C HIS A 74 -9.08 13.92 0.06
N HIS A 75 -9.15 13.55 -1.22
CA HIS A 75 -8.17 13.86 -2.25
C HIS A 75 -8.88 14.19 -3.57
N PRO A 76 -9.56 15.35 -3.66
CA PRO A 76 -10.50 15.67 -4.75
C PRO A 76 -9.84 15.89 -6.10
N CYS A 77 -8.53 16.12 -6.12
CA CYS A 77 -7.77 16.28 -7.35
C CYS A 77 -6.88 15.06 -7.64
N ALA A 78 -6.59 14.19 -6.67
CA ALA A 78 -5.55 13.18 -6.83
C ALA A 78 -6.09 11.85 -7.37
N ARG A 79 -5.27 11.15 -8.16
CA ARG A 79 -5.49 9.73 -8.45
C ARG A 79 -4.75 8.86 -7.47
N THR A 80 -5.38 7.75 -7.10
CA THR A 80 -4.81 6.79 -6.15
C THR A 80 -4.56 5.47 -6.84
N TYR A 81 -3.35 4.94 -6.68
CA TYR A 81 -2.88 3.70 -7.29
C TYR A 81 -2.54 2.70 -6.19
N VAL A 82 -3.15 1.53 -6.25
CA VAL A 82 -2.85 0.39 -5.38
C VAL A 82 -2.11 -0.64 -6.22
N TYR A 83 -0.96 -1.13 -5.73
CA TYR A 83 -0.17 -2.13 -6.45
C TYR A 83 0.33 -3.22 -5.51
N HIS A 84 0.41 -4.44 -6.02
CA HIS A 84 0.84 -5.59 -5.23
C HIS A 84 2.30 -5.41 -4.81
N ARG A 85 2.62 -5.71 -3.55
CA ARG A 85 4.03 -5.81 -3.15
C ARG A 85 4.58 -7.13 -3.68
N HIS A 86 5.49 -7.09 -4.65
CA HIS A 86 6.13 -8.32 -5.11
C HIS A 86 6.86 -8.98 -3.92
N PRO A 87 6.71 -10.30 -3.69
CA PRO A 87 7.31 -10.99 -2.54
C PRO A 87 8.85 -10.98 -2.55
N GLU A 88 9.46 -10.59 -3.67
CA GLU A 88 10.92 -10.54 -3.87
C GLU A 88 11.52 -9.14 -3.66
N CYS A 89 10.73 -8.16 -3.20
CA CYS A 89 11.19 -6.80 -2.84
C CYS A 89 11.03 -6.50 -1.35
#